data_AF-A0A7X1HRC5-F1
#
_entry.id   AF-A0A7X1HRC5-F1
#
_cell.length_a   1.000
_cell.length_b   1.000
_cell.length_c   1.000
_cell.angle_alpha   90.00
_cell.angle_beta   90.00
_cell.angle_gamma   90.00
#
_symmetry.space_group_name_H-M   'P 1'
#
loop_
_entity.id
_entity.type
_entity.pdbx_description
1 polymer ?
#
loop_
_entity_poly.entity_id
_entity_poly.type
_entity_poly.pdbx_seq_one_letter_code
_entity_poly.pdbx_strand_id
1 'polypeptide(L)'
;MKKKILILLFLIITIPVALFKFYSIKIEEKRDYKVQVNLKQGTSLTSVFNKLGIDKSIIFKIFLKYEKNSGKNIKAGFYEFDGKYSYKDILQMMEEGKVKYTILTIPEGYSIKEIGKLLQDRGIGTEEGLKKALENIKDFPYLTPNGNYEGYLYPETYYLSVDTNENEIVKAMTGEFLKKFPPEKYPDKKKFYQELIMASIIEREAQLKDEKPLMSSVFYNRLKKGMNLGSDATVNYIYDYTKRRMYYKDLKIDSPYNTYMYKGLPPGPISNPDYNSVMAAINPAKTDYLFFVVTSNGKHTFTKTYKEHLEVQKKSNK
;
A
#
# COMPACT_ATOMS: atom_id res chain seq x y z
N MET A 1 -2.49 -61.18 -45.02
CA MET A 1 -2.36 -60.64 -43.64
C MET A 1 -1.47 -59.40 -43.53
N LYS A 2 -0.25 -59.37 -44.09
CA LYS A 2 0.71 -58.25 -43.95
C LYS A 2 0.16 -56.85 -44.36
N LYS A 3 -0.59 -56.76 -45.47
CA LYS A 3 -1.19 -55.47 -45.94
C LYS A 3 -2.25 -54.90 -44.99
N LYS A 4 -3.05 -55.75 -44.33
CA LYS A 4 -4.05 -55.31 -43.34
C LYS A 4 -3.39 -54.82 -42.05
N ILE A 5 -2.29 -55.45 -41.62
CA ILE A 5 -1.50 -55.03 -40.45
C ILE A 5 -0.82 -53.68 -40.73
N LEU A 6 -0.28 -53.47 -41.93
CA LEU A 6 0.35 -52.20 -42.30
C LEU A 6 -0.65 -51.03 -42.32
N ILE A 7 -1.87 -51.26 -42.81
CA ILE A 7 -2.96 -50.27 -42.80
C ILE A 7 -3.38 -49.95 -41.35
N LEU A 8 -3.47 -50.97 -40.49
CA LEU A 8 -3.83 -50.78 -39.09
C LEU A 8 -2.76 -49.95 -38.36
N LEU A 9 -1.48 -50.24 -38.56
CA LEU A 9 -0.36 -49.47 -38.00
C LEU A 9 -0.35 -48.02 -38.51
N PHE A 10 -0.64 -47.81 -39.79
CA PHE A 10 -0.74 -46.47 -40.36
C PHE A 10 -1.92 -45.68 -39.74
N LEU A 11 -3.09 -46.30 -39.56
CA LEU A 11 -4.23 -45.66 -38.90
C LEU A 11 -3.95 -45.35 -37.42
N ILE A 12 -3.25 -46.24 -36.71
CA ILE A 12 -2.84 -46.03 -35.32
C ILE A 12 -1.93 -44.81 -35.16
N ILE A 13 -1.13 -44.46 -36.17
CA ILE A 13 -0.23 -43.29 -36.12
C ILE A 13 -0.93 -42.04 -36.65
N THR A 14 -1.66 -42.15 -37.75
CA THR A 14 -2.26 -40.98 -38.43
C THR A 14 -3.49 -40.42 -37.73
N ILE A 15 -4.31 -41.27 -37.11
CA ILE A 15 -5.50 -40.82 -36.38
C ILE A 15 -5.11 -39.94 -35.18
N PRO A 16 -4.15 -40.31 -34.30
CA PRO A 16 -3.72 -39.44 -33.21
C PRO A 16 -3.10 -38.13 -33.69
N VAL A 17 -2.32 -38.14 -34.77
CA VAL A 17 -1.71 -36.92 -35.33
C VAL A 17 -2.78 -35.99 -35.92
N ALA A 18 -3.75 -36.53 -36.65
CA ALA A 18 -4.86 -35.76 -37.20
C ALA A 18 -5.75 -35.19 -36.09
N LEU A 19 -6.04 -35.99 -35.06
CA LEU A 19 -6.76 -35.53 -33.86
C LEU A 19 -5.98 -34.43 -33.14
N PHE A 20 -4.68 -34.61 -32.93
CA PHE A 20 -3.82 -33.60 -32.30
C PHE A 20 -3.85 -32.29 -33.08
N LYS A 21 -3.64 -32.32 -34.40
CA LYS A 21 -3.73 -31.13 -35.27
C LYS A 21 -5.11 -30.46 -35.20
N PHE A 22 -6.17 -31.25 -35.30
CA PHE A 22 -7.55 -30.74 -35.20
C PHE A 22 -7.80 -30.04 -33.85
N TYR A 23 -7.29 -30.62 -32.76
CA TYR A 23 -7.41 -30.02 -31.43
C TYR A 23 -6.56 -28.76 -31.26
N SER A 24 -5.32 -28.74 -31.77
CA SER A 24 -4.46 -27.56 -31.75
C SER A 24 -5.12 -26.37 -32.45
N ILE A 25 -5.72 -26.60 -33.63
CA ILE A 25 -6.46 -25.58 -34.37
C ILE A 25 -7.63 -25.02 -33.53
N LYS A 26 -8.41 -25.89 -32.88
CA LYS A 26 -9.53 -25.46 -32.02
C LYS A 26 -9.12 -24.67 -30.77
N ILE A 27 -7.93 -24.93 -30.23
CA ILE A 27 -7.41 -24.26 -29.03
C ILE A 27 -6.89 -22.86 -29.38
N GLU A 28 -6.25 -22.71 -30.54
CA GLU A 28 -5.69 -21.44 -31.04
C GLU A 28 -6.69 -20.60 -31.83
N GLU A 29 -7.87 -21.16 -32.15
CA GLU A 29 -8.96 -20.43 -32.78
C GLU A 29 -9.39 -19.23 -31.91
N LYS A 30 -9.22 -18.03 -32.45
CA LYS A 30 -9.63 -16.79 -31.78
C LYS A 30 -11.12 -16.56 -31.94
N ARG A 31 -11.80 -16.27 -30.83
CA ARG A 31 -13.22 -15.93 -30.79
C ARG A 31 -13.40 -14.55 -30.16
N ASP A 32 -14.49 -13.89 -30.51
CA ASP A 32 -14.85 -12.60 -29.92
C ASP A 32 -15.40 -12.82 -28.50
N TYR A 33 -14.80 -12.11 -27.55
CA TYR A 33 -15.21 -12.07 -26.15
C TYR A 33 -15.57 -10.64 -25.77
N LYS A 34 -16.64 -10.49 -25.00
CA LYS A 34 -17.02 -9.24 -24.33
C LYS A 34 -17.57 -9.57 -22.95
N VAL A 35 -16.69 -9.99 -22.06
CA VAL A 35 -17.05 -10.59 -20.77
C VAL A 35 -16.04 -10.23 -19.70
N GLN A 36 -16.57 -9.96 -18.51
CA GLN A 36 -15.79 -9.67 -17.33
C GLN A 36 -15.94 -10.83 -16.34
N VAL A 37 -14.82 -11.31 -15.80
CA VAL A 37 -14.79 -12.44 -14.87
C VAL A 37 -13.96 -12.10 -13.64
N ASN A 38 -14.59 -12.21 -12.48
CA ASN A 38 -13.91 -12.10 -11.19
C ASN A 38 -13.47 -13.48 -10.70
N LEU A 39 -12.16 -13.67 -10.55
CA LEU A 39 -11.56 -14.88 -9.98
C LEU A 39 -11.21 -14.66 -8.50
N LYS A 40 -11.99 -15.26 -7.60
CA LYS A 40 -11.60 -15.36 -6.19
C LYS A 40 -10.58 -16.47 -5.99
N GLN A 41 -9.75 -16.36 -4.96
CA GLN A 41 -8.83 -17.43 -4.58
C GLN A 41 -9.62 -18.74 -4.33
N GLY A 42 -9.19 -19.85 -4.96
CA GLY A 42 -9.89 -21.14 -4.91
C GLY A 42 -11.03 -21.32 -5.92
N THR A 43 -11.31 -20.34 -6.78
CA THR A 43 -12.27 -20.51 -7.89
C THR A 43 -11.76 -21.59 -8.85
N SER A 44 -12.59 -22.58 -9.18
CA SER A 44 -12.20 -23.62 -10.13
C SER A 44 -12.12 -23.05 -11.55
N LEU A 45 -11.04 -23.37 -12.26
CA LEU A 45 -10.83 -22.96 -13.64
C LEU A 45 -12.00 -23.34 -14.56
N THR A 46 -12.60 -24.49 -14.30
CA THR A 46 -13.77 -24.97 -15.03
C THR A 46 -14.99 -24.04 -14.89
N SER A 47 -15.20 -23.42 -13.73
CA SER A 47 -16.30 -22.47 -13.50
C SER A 47 -16.14 -21.20 -14.36
N VAL A 48 -14.90 -20.74 -14.48
CA VAL A 48 -14.50 -19.58 -15.27
C VAL A 48 -14.74 -19.83 -16.75
N PHE A 49 -14.23 -20.95 -17.25
CA PHE A 49 -14.32 -21.31 -18.67
C PHE A 49 -15.79 -21.51 -19.09
N ASN A 50 -16.62 -22.07 -18.22
CA ASN A 50 -18.07 -22.12 -18.44
C ASN A 50 -18.70 -20.73 -18.63
N LYS A 51 -18.33 -19.74 -17.80
CA LYS A 51 -18.83 -18.35 -17.92
C LYS A 51 -18.37 -17.68 -19.22
N LEU A 52 -17.23 -18.11 -19.75
CA LEU A 52 -16.69 -17.68 -21.04
C LEU A 52 -17.31 -18.45 -22.23
N GLY A 53 -18.33 -19.28 -22.00
CA GLY A 53 -18.94 -20.11 -23.06
C GLY A 53 -18.00 -21.21 -23.58
N ILE A 54 -16.94 -21.52 -22.83
CA ILE A 54 -15.97 -22.56 -23.19
C ILE A 54 -16.47 -23.89 -22.62
N ASP A 55 -17.03 -24.71 -23.50
CA ASP A 55 -17.60 -26.00 -23.13
C ASP A 55 -16.53 -26.94 -22.55
N LYS A 56 -16.92 -27.77 -21.56
CA LYS A 56 -16.15 -28.85 -20.92
C LYS A 56 -15.81 -30.01 -21.86
N SER A 57 -15.77 -29.72 -23.17
CA SER A 57 -15.39 -30.62 -24.23
C SER A 57 -14.10 -31.37 -23.88
N ILE A 58 -13.95 -32.58 -24.41
CA ILE A 58 -12.75 -33.40 -24.26
C ILE A 58 -11.48 -32.60 -24.61
N ILE A 59 -11.63 -31.62 -25.53
CA ILE A 59 -10.63 -30.67 -26.01
C ILE A 59 -10.05 -29.82 -24.89
N PHE A 60 -10.88 -29.27 -24.01
CA PHE A 60 -10.43 -28.44 -22.90
C PHE A 60 -9.67 -29.24 -21.84
N LYS A 61 -10.14 -30.47 -21.54
CA LYS A 61 -9.44 -31.38 -20.61
C LYS A 61 -8.07 -31.81 -21.14
N ILE A 62 -8.00 -32.10 -22.45
CA ILE A 62 -6.75 -32.42 -23.14
C ILE A 62 -5.82 -31.20 -23.13
N PHE A 63 -6.33 -30.01 -23.48
CA PHE A 63 -5.58 -28.75 -23.44
C PHE A 63 -4.92 -28.51 -22.07
N LEU A 64 -5.70 -28.54 -20.98
CA LEU A 64 -5.16 -28.38 -19.63
C LEU A 64 -4.13 -29.46 -19.27
N LYS A 65 -4.27 -30.69 -19.75
CA LYS A 65 -3.31 -31.76 -19.46
C LYS A 65 -1.95 -31.54 -20.15
N TYR A 66 -1.95 -30.92 -21.33
CA TYR A 66 -0.74 -30.66 -22.11
C TYR A 66 -0.14 -29.27 -21.89
N GLU A 67 -0.87 -28.36 -21.24
CA GLU A 67 -0.32 -27.09 -20.77
C GLU A 67 0.63 -27.31 -19.59
N LYS A 68 1.75 -26.57 -19.58
CA LYS A 68 2.88 -26.79 -18.65
C LYS A 68 2.47 -26.83 -17.18
N ASN A 69 1.45 -26.06 -16.81
CA ASN A 69 0.98 -25.93 -15.42
C ASN A 69 -0.46 -26.42 -15.21
N SER A 70 -1.12 -26.96 -16.23
CA SER A 70 -2.53 -27.33 -16.20
C SER A 70 -3.49 -26.26 -15.64
N GLY A 71 -3.16 -24.97 -15.82
CA GLY A 71 -3.93 -23.86 -15.27
C GLY A 71 -3.90 -23.74 -13.74
N LYS A 72 -2.89 -24.34 -13.08
CA LYS A 72 -2.70 -24.26 -11.63
C LYS A 72 -2.14 -22.92 -11.16
N ASN A 73 -1.54 -22.14 -12.06
CA ASN A 73 -0.87 -20.86 -11.74
C ASN A 73 -1.74 -19.64 -12.03
N ILE A 74 -3.06 -19.82 -12.06
CA ILE A 74 -3.98 -18.72 -12.35
C ILE A 74 -4.07 -17.80 -11.14
N LYS A 75 -3.90 -16.51 -11.40
CA LYS A 75 -3.94 -15.49 -10.37
C LYS A 75 -5.38 -15.06 -10.14
N ALA A 76 -5.75 -14.92 -8.87
CA ALA A 76 -7.02 -14.28 -8.50
C ALA A 76 -7.05 -12.82 -8.98
N GLY A 77 -8.23 -12.32 -9.31
CA GLY A 77 -8.48 -10.94 -9.71
C GLY A 77 -9.51 -10.79 -10.82
N PHE A 78 -9.72 -9.54 -11.25
CA PHE A 78 -10.77 -9.17 -12.20
C PHE A 78 -10.23 -9.15 -13.63
N TYR A 79 -10.68 -10.07 -14.48
CA TYR A 79 -10.27 -10.14 -15.88
C TYR A 79 -11.35 -9.53 -16.78
N GLU A 80 -10.94 -8.67 -17.69
CA GLU A 80 -11.77 -8.13 -18.75
C GLU A 80 -11.27 -8.69 -20.09
N PHE A 81 -12.12 -9.47 -20.76
CA PHE A 81 -11.88 -9.97 -22.11
C PHE A 81 -12.79 -9.18 -23.07
N ASP A 82 -12.21 -8.19 -23.76
CA ASP A 82 -12.88 -7.36 -24.76
C ASP A 82 -12.08 -7.39 -26.07
N GLY A 83 -12.41 -8.34 -26.96
CA GLY A 83 -11.69 -8.58 -28.21
C GLY A 83 -11.58 -10.05 -28.60
N LYS A 84 -10.64 -10.34 -29.52
CA LYS A 84 -10.44 -11.69 -30.07
C LYS A 84 -9.36 -12.46 -29.32
N TYR A 85 -9.79 -13.49 -28.59
CA TYR A 85 -8.89 -14.33 -27.79
C TYR A 85 -9.07 -15.81 -28.14
N SER A 86 -8.00 -16.57 -28.07
CA SER A 86 -8.04 -18.04 -28.07
C SER A 86 -8.11 -18.58 -26.63
N TYR A 87 -8.35 -19.87 -26.45
CA TYR A 87 -8.32 -20.47 -25.10
C TYR A 87 -6.94 -20.37 -24.45
N LYS A 88 -5.90 -20.44 -25.28
CA LYS A 88 -4.52 -20.24 -24.86
C LYS A 88 -4.26 -18.81 -24.41
N ASP A 89 -4.76 -17.81 -25.15
CA ASP A 89 -4.62 -16.39 -24.77
C ASP A 89 -5.30 -16.11 -23.42
N ILE A 90 -6.52 -16.64 -23.23
CA ILE A 90 -7.29 -16.48 -21.98
C ILE A 90 -6.54 -17.11 -20.81
N LEU A 91 -6.08 -18.36 -20.97
CA LEU A 91 -5.32 -19.06 -19.94
C LEU A 91 -4.03 -18.32 -19.61
N GLN A 92 -3.29 -17.86 -20.62
CA GLN A 92 -2.05 -17.12 -20.44
C GLN A 92 -2.29 -15.79 -19.73
N MET A 93 -3.31 -15.01 -20.12
CA MET A 93 -3.67 -13.77 -19.41
C MET A 93 -3.98 -14.03 -17.92
N MET A 94 -4.65 -15.14 -17.63
CA MET A 94 -4.99 -15.58 -16.27
C MET A 94 -3.78 -16.06 -15.46
N GLU A 95 -2.83 -16.75 -16.09
CA GLU A 95 -1.57 -17.16 -15.45
C GLU A 95 -0.61 -15.97 -15.25
N GLU A 96 -0.58 -15.04 -16.20
CA GLU A 96 0.21 -13.81 -16.11
C GLU A 96 -0.37 -12.83 -15.08
N GLY A 97 -1.69 -12.87 -14.85
CA GLY A 97 -2.40 -11.95 -13.95
C GLY A 97 -2.67 -10.59 -14.56
N LYS A 98 -2.97 -10.54 -15.85
CA LYS A 98 -3.37 -9.30 -16.56
C LYS A 98 -4.80 -8.90 -16.16
N VAL A 99 -4.98 -8.55 -14.88
CA VAL A 99 -6.26 -8.15 -14.31
C VAL A 99 -6.46 -6.64 -14.44
N LYS A 100 -7.72 -6.21 -14.48
CA LYS A 100 -8.12 -4.81 -14.37
C LYS A 100 -7.97 -4.39 -12.91
N TYR A 101 -7.10 -3.42 -12.68
CA TYR A 101 -6.85 -2.86 -11.36
C TYR A 101 -7.46 -1.47 -11.21
N THR A 102 -7.90 -1.17 -10.00
CA THR A 102 -8.06 0.19 -9.50
C THR A 102 -6.74 0.61 -8.84
N ILE A 103 -6.15 1.72 -9.30
CA ILE A 103 -4.90 2.26 -8.74
C ILE A 103 -5.24 3.24 -7.62
N LEU A 104 -4.77 2.94 -6.41
CA LEU A 104 -4.90 3.79 -5.23
C LEU A 104 -3.50 4.18 -4.74
N THR A 105 -3.13 5.45 -4.89
CA THR A 105 -1.90 5.99 -4.30
C THR A 105 -2.23 6.66 -2.98
N ILE A 106 -1.59 6.22 -1.90
CA ILE A 106 -1.63 6.88 -0.59
C ILE A 106 -0.38 7.76 -0.45
N PRO A 107 -0.53 9.09 -0.39
CA PRO A 107 0.62 9.98 -0.21
C PRO A 107 1.28 9.80 1.17
N GLU A 108 2.60 10.00 1.21
CA GLU A 108 3.38 10.06 2.46
C GLU A 108 2.78 11.13 3.39
N GLY A 109 2.72 10.84 4.69
CA GLY A 109 2.23 11.78 5.71
C GLY A 109 0.71 11.97 5.75
N TYR A 110 -0.08 11.19 5.01
CA TYR A 110 -1.53 11.20 5.19
C TYR A 110 -1.91 10.55 6.53
N SER A 111 -2.86 11.15 7.25
CA SER A 111 -3.55 10.53 8.39
C SER A 111 -4.60 9.51 7.94
N ILE A 112 -5.06 8.65 8.85
CA ILE A 112 -6.19 7.74 8.60
C ILE A 112 -7.41 8.50 8.10
N LYS A 113 -7.65 9.70 8.61
CA LYS A 113 -8.79 10.52 8.18
C LYS A 113 -8.63 11.06 6.76
N GLU A 114 -7.45 11.53 6.39
CA GLU A 114 -7.14 11.92 5.00
C GLU A 114 -7.24 10.71 4.06
N ILE A 115 -6.81 9.52 4.50
CA ILE A 115 -6.97 8.26 3.74
C ILE A 115 -8.46 7.93 3.57
N GLY A 116 -9.26 7.97 4.62
CA GLY A 116 -10.70 7.69 4.55
C GLY A 116 -11.41 8.62 3.56
N LYS A 117 -11.09 9.91 3.61
CA LYS A 117 -11.61 10.90 2.65
C LYS A 117 -11.16 10.60 1.23
N LEU A 118 -9.89 10.23 1.02
CA LEU A 118 -9.38 9.82 -0.28
C LEU A 118 -10.12 8.59 -0.83
N LEU A 119 -10.41 7.59 0.00
CA LEU A 119 -11.19 6.41 -0.42
C LEU A 119 -12.61 6.81 -0.85
N GLN A 120 -13.24 7.70 -0.08
CA GLN A 120 -14.58 8.23 -0.36
C GLN A 120 -14.63 9.03 -1.66
N ASP A 121 -13.69 9.96 -1.85
CA ASP A 121 -13.60 10.79 -3.06
C ASP A 121 -13.34 9.95 -4.33
N ARG A 122 -12.67 8.79 -4.18
CA ARG A 122 -12.43 7.83 -5.26
C ARG A 122 -13.57 6.83 -5.48
N GLY A 123 -14.58 6.82 -4.61
CA GLY A 123 -15.71 5.88 -4.68
C GLY A 123 -15.33 4.41 -4.45
N ILE A 124 -14.22 4.15 -3.75
CA ILE A 124 -13.68 2.80 -3.49
C ILE A 124 -13.85 2.34 -2.05
N GLY A 125 -14.40 3.20 -1.19
CA GLY A 125 -14.65 2.93 0.21
C GLY A 125 -15.24 4.15 0.90
N THR A 126 -15.42 4.08 2.21
CA THR A 126 -15.89 5.19 3.03
C THR A 126 -15.01 5.40 4.26
N GLU A 127 -15.03 6.59 4.86
CA GLU A 127 -14.35 6.84 6.14
C GLU A 127 -14.80 5.85 7.23
N GLU A 128 -16.11 5.60 7.33
CA GLU A 128 -16.68 4.66 8.29
C GLU A 128 -16.33 3.21 7.97
N GLY A 129 -16.31 2.83 6.69
CA GLY A 129 -15.87 1.51 6.23
C GLY A 129 -14.41 1.24 6.57
N LEU A 130 -13.53 2.24 6.37
CA LEU A 130 -12.12 2.18 6.77
C LEU A 130 -11.98 1.98 8.28
N LYS A 131 -12.71 2.75 9.08
CA LYS A 131 -12.69 2.63 10.55
C LYS A 131 -13.11 1.24 11.01
N LYS A 132 -14.23 0.72 10.50
CA LYS A 132 -14.70 -0.66 10.80
C LYS A 132 -13.69 -1.72 10.38
N ALA A 133 -13.05 -1.53 9.22
CA ALA A 133 -12.02 -2.45 8.76
C ALA A 133 -10.80 -2.49 9.69
N LEU A 134 -10.41 -1.35 10.26
CA LEU A 134 -9.34 -1.28 11.27
C LEU A 134 -9.74 -1.96 12.59
N GLU A 135 -10.98 -1.78 13.04
CA GLU A 135 -11.54 -2.45 14.23
C GLU A 135 -11.58 -3.99 14.08
N ASN A 136 -11.67 -4.50 12.85
CA ASN A 136 -11.69 -5.94 12.56
C ASN A 136 -10.31 -6.61 12.64
N ILE A 137 -9.21 -5.85 12.74
CA ILE A 137 -7.87 -6.43 12.87
C ILE A 137 -7.71 -7.00 14.29
N LYS A 138 -7.48 -8.32 14.38
CA LYS A 138 -7.34 -9.02 15.68
C LYS A 138 -5.90 -9.30 16.11
N ASP A 139 -4.98 -9.51 15.16
CA ASP A 139 -3.64 -10.04 15.44
C ASP A 139 -2.53 -9.14 14.85
N PHE A 140 -2.57 -7.84 15.15
CA PHE A 140 -1.53 -6.91 14.70
C PHE A 140 -0.27 -6.99 15.61
N PRO A 141 0.95 -7.16 15.07
CA PRO A 141 2.14 -7.44 15.87
C PRO A 141 2.82 -6.20 16.48
N TYR A 142 2.17 -5.04 16.43
CA TYR A 142 2.64 -3.78 17.00
C TYR A 142 1.59 -3.19 17.95
N LEU A 143 2.02 -2.23 18.80
CA LEU A 143 1.12 -1.60 19.75
C LEU A 143 0.11 -0.69 19.05
N THR A 144 -1.17 -0.86 19.36
CA THR A 144 -2.27 0.00 18.91
C THR A 144 -3.07 0.46 20.13
N PRO A 145 -2.51 1.36 20.97
CA PRO A 145 -3.23 1.85 22.15
C PRO A 145 -4.60 2.40 21.79
N ASN A 146 -5.64 1.96 22.51
CA ASN A 146 -7.05 2.31 22.23
C ASN A 146 -7.52 1.96 20.81
N GLY A 147 -6.90 0.98 20.15
CA GLY A 147 -7.21 0.63 18.76
C GLY A 147 -6.75 1.69 17.75
N ASN A 148 -5.81 2.57 18.12
CA ASN A 148 -5.27 3.56 17.18
C ASN A 148 -4.29 2.90 16.21
N TYR A 149 -4.63 2.92 14.92
CA TYR A 149 -3.81 2.42 13.83
C TYR A 149 -3.02 3.52 13.08
N GLU A 150 -3.10 4.78 13.52
CA GLU A 150 -2.37 5.88 12.89
C GLU A 150 -0.87 5.55 12.88
N GLY A 151 -0.20 5.77 11.74
CA GLY A 151 1.20 5.38 11.54
C GLY A 151 1.40 4.01 10.87
N TYR A 152 0.37 3.16 10.78
CA TYR A 152 0.49 1.79 10.26
C TYR A 152 -0.10 1.55 8.86
N LEU A 153 -0.80 2.53 8.28
CA LEU A 153 -1.32 2.45 6.91
C LEU A 153 -0.25 2.97 5.95
N TYR A 154 0.65 2.09 5.54
CA TYR A 154 1.87 2.49 4.82
C TYR A 154 1.58 3.29 3.53
N PRO A 155 2.30 4.39 3.26
CA PRO A 155 2.14 5.15 2.03
C PRO A 155 2.78 4.42 0.84
N GLU A 156 1.97 4.09 -0.17
CA GLU A 156 2.41 3.41 -1.40
C GLU A 156 1.32 3.53 -2.49
N THR A 157 1.66 3.14 -3.72
CA THR A 157 0.68 2.88 -4.78
C THR A 157 0.23 1.43 -4.77
N TYR A 158 -1.06 1.23 -4.47
CA TYR A 158 -1.73 -0.07 -4.41
C TYR A 158 -2.50 -0.36 -5.69
N TYR A 159 -2.35 -1.58 -6.19
CA TYR A 159 -3.08 -2.11 -7.34
C TYR A 159 -4.17 -3.04 -6.83
N LEU A 160 -5.39 -2.53 -6.72
CA LEU A 160 -6.54 -3.19 -6.11
C LEU A 160 -7.45 -3.81 -7.17
N SER A 161 -8.14 -4.89 -6.84
CA SER A 161 -9.21 -5.39 -7.70
C SER A 161 -10.41 -4.43 -7.66
N VAL A 162 -11.25 -4.43 -8.70
CA VAL A 162 -12.41 -3.52 -8.79
C VAL A 162 -13.42 -3.74 -7.64
N ASP A 163 -13.48 -4.96 -7.08
CA ASP A 163 -14.38 -5.34 -5.99
C ASP A 163 -13.71 -5.38 -4.61
N THR A 164 -12.49 -4.84 -4.49
CA THR A 164 -11.77 -4.79 -3.22
C THR A 164 -12.56 -4.00 -2.18
N ASN A 165 -12.82 -4.61 -1.03
CA ASN A 165 -13.49 -3.97 0.11
C ASN A 165 -12.48 -3.38 1.11
N GLU A 166 -12.96 -2.55 2.04
CA GLU A 166 -12.09 -1.82 2.97
C GLU A 166 -11.23 -2.72 3.86
N ASN A 167 -11.67 -3.94 4.22
CA ASN A 167 -10.83 -4.88 4.97
C ASN A 167 -9.61 -5.33 4.15
N GLU A 168 -9.78 -5.53 2.85
CA GLU A 168 -8.68 -5.89 1.95
C GLU A 168 -7.74 -4.71 1.71
N ILE A 169 -8.28 -3.48 1.60
CA ILE A 169 -7.49 -2.24 1.51
C ILE A 169 -6.62 -2.08 2.76
N VAL A 170 -7.22 -2.17 3.95
CA VAL A 170 -6.51 -2.09 5.23
C VAL A 170 -5.45 -3.19 5.36
N LYS A 171 -5.79 -4.43 4.97
CA LYS A 171 -4.85 -5.55 4.96
C LYS A 171 -3.68 -5.33 4.01
N ALA A 172 -3.91 -4.71 2.86
CA ALA A 172 -2.84 -4.37 1.92
C ALA A 172 -1.89 -3.31 2.52
N MET A 173 -2.43 -2.25 3.12
CA MET A 173 -1.63 -1.16 3.71
C MET A 173 -0.84 -1.60 4.94
N THR A 174 -1.50 -2.28 5.88
CA THR A 174 -0.85 -2.84 7.06
C THR A 174 0.11 -3.97 6.70
N GLY A 175 -0.21 -4.79 5.69
CA GLY A 175 0.69 -5.80 5.17
C GLY A 175 1.96 -5.20 4.57
N GLU A 176 1.85 -4.09 3.84
CA GLU A 176 3.03 -3.38 3.30
C GLU A 176 3.86 -2.77 4.43
N PHE A 177 3.23 -2.20 5.46
CA PHE A 177 3.92 -1.77 6.68
C PHE A 177 4.75 -2.90 7.29
N LEU A 178 4.16 -4.09 7.45
CA LEU A 178 4.85 -5.25 8.03
C LEU A 178 5.99 -5.78 7.16
N LYS A 179 5.93 -5.62 5.83
CA LYS A 179 7.07 -5.97 4.96
C LYS A 179 8.25 -5.02 5.15
N LYS A 180 7.99 -3.72 5.30
CA LYS A 180 9.02 -2.70 5.50
C LYS A 180 9.59 -2.75 6.92
N PHE A 181 8.73 -3.00 7.89
CA PHE A 181 9.04 -3.08 9.31
C PHE A 181 8.63 -4.44 9.88
N PRO A 182 9.36 -5.52 9.53
CA PRO A 182 9.06 -6.85 10.03
C PRO A 182 9.23 -6.89 11.56
N PRO A 183 8.23 -7.39 12.31
CA PRO A 183 8.18 -7.27 13.77
C PRO A 183 9.36 -7.95 14.48
N GLU A 184 9.96 -8.98 13.89
CA GLU A 184 11.16 -9.67 14.37
C GLU A 184 12.41 -8.77 14.39
N LYS A 185 12.49 -7.74 13.55
CA LYS A 185 13.59 -6.76 13.57
C LYS A 185 13.40 -5.65 14.62
N TYR A 186 12.18 -5.51 15.15
CA TYR A 186 11.81 -4.48 16.12
C TYR A 186 11.13 -5.13 17.34
N PRO A 187 11.89 -5.90 18.15
CA PRO A 187 11.31 -6.68 19.25
C PRO A 187 10.75 -5.80 20.39
N ASP A 188 11.36 -4.63 20.64
CA ASP A 188 10.82 -3.66 21.59
C ASP A 188 9.69 -2.83 20.96
N LYS A 189 8.46 -3.33 21.11
CA LYS A 189 7.27 -2.70 20.53
C LYS A 189 6.96 -1.33 21.14
N LYS A 190 7.34 -1.09 22.39
CA LYS A 190 7.13 0.19 23.06
C LYS A 190 8.08 1.24 22.50
N LYS A 191 9.36 0.89 22.36
CA LYS A 191 10.37 1.76 21.73
C LYS A 191 9.99 2.07 20.29
N PHE A 192 9.64 1.05 19.51
CA PHE A 192 9.24 1.24 18.11
C PHE A 192 8.00 2.12 17.99
N TYR A 193 7.01 1.97 18.87
CA TYR A 193 5.84 2.86 18.86
C TYR A 193 6.21 4.33 19.14
N GLN A 194 7.14 4.60 20.06
CA GLN A 194 7.66 5.96 20.28
C GLN A 194 8.42 6.50 19.08
N GLU A 195 9.21 5.65 18.41
CA GLU A 195 9.90 6.00 17.15
C GLU A 195 8.90 6.27 16.02
N LEU A 196 7.80 5.53 15.96
CA LEU A 196 6.72 5.75 14.98
C LEU A 196 5.99 7.07 15.22
N ILE A 197 5.73 7.42 16.49
CA ILE A 197 5.18 8.74 16.85
C ILE A 197 6.13 9.83 16.36
N MET A 198 7.43 9.73 16.67
CA MET A 198 8.43 10.68 16.22
C MET A 198 8.50 10.77 14.69
N ALA A 199 8.48 9.63 14.00
CA ALA A 199 8.51 9.54 12.54
C ALA A 199 7.31 10.26 11.90
N SER A 200 6.11 10.12 12.47
CA SER A 200 4.91 10.79 11.96
C SER A 200 4.96 12.32 12.09
N ILE A 201 5.70 12.83 13.08
CA ILE A 201 5.95 14.28 13.25
C ILE A 201 6.98 14.74 12.22
N ILE A 202 8.10 14.00 12.10
CA ILE A 202 9.16 14.31 11.12
C ILE A 202 8.60 14.32 9.69
N GLU A 203 7.76 13.36 9.33
CA GLU A 203 7.15 13.28 7.99
C GLU A 203 6.39 14.55 7.62
N ARG A 204 5.67 15.14 8.59
CA ARG A 204 4.85 16.33 8.35
C ARG A 204 5.60 17.64 8.42
N GLU A 205 6.79 17.65 9.01
CA GLU A 205 7.64 18.84 9.15
C GLU A 205 8.70 18.91 8.05
N ALA A 206 9.26 17.77 7.63
CA ALA A 206 10.33 17.72 6.65
C ALA A 206 9.83 18.06 5.25
N GLN A 207 10.48 19.03 4.60
CA GLN A 207 10.24 19.32 3.18
C GLN A 207 11.13 18.45 2.28
N LEU A 208 12.33 18.10 2.75
CA LEU A 208 13.31 17.31 2.02
C LEU A 208 13.71 16.05 2.79
N LYS A 209 13.93 14.95 2.07
CA LYS A 209 14.34 13.66 2.66
C LYS A 209 15.62 13.76 3.48
N ASP A 210 16.60 14.54 2.99
CA ASP A 210 17.90 14.71 3.65
C ASP A 210 17.83 15.52 4.96
N GLU A 211 16.73 16.23 5.21
CA GLU A 211 16.53 17.00 6.45
C GLU A 211 15.99 16.13 7.59
N LYS A 212 15.35 14.98 7.27
CA LYS A 212 14.68 14.11 8.24
C LYS A 212 15.61 13.72 9.42
N PRO A 213 16.88 13.30 9.22
CA PRO A 213 17.77 12.94 10.34
C PRO A 213 18.15 14.13 11.24
N LEU A 214 18.32 15.33 10.67
CA LEU A 214 18.63 16.54 11.43
C LEU A 214 17.42 17.02 12.23
N MET A 215 16.23 16.95 11.63
CA MET A 215 14.97 17.29 12.29
C MET A 215 14.66 16.33 13.44
N SER A 216 14.89 15.03 13.24
CA SER A 216 14.86 14.02 14.30
C SER A 216 15.80 14.37 15.46
N SER A 217 17.05 14.78 15.14
CA SER A 217 18.02 15.26 16.13
C SER A 217 17.46 16.39 17.00
N VAL A 218 16.82 17.40 16.38
CA VAL A 218 16.22 18.52 17.09
C VAL A 218 15.16 18.06 18.07
N PHE A 219 14.21 17.21 17.64
CA PHE A 219 13.13 16.76 18.49
C PHE A 219 13.64 15.90 19.66
N TYR A 220 14.57 14.97 19.42
CA TYR A 220 15.18 14.20 20.52
C TYR A 220 15.99 15.07 21.48
N ASN A 221 16.72 16.08 20.99
CA ASN A 221 17.44 17.03 21.84
C ASN A 221 16.49 17.85 22.72
N ARG A 222 15.35 18.28 22.17
CA ARG A 222 14.28 18.96 22.92
C ARG A 222 13.71 18.05 24.02
N LEU A 223 13.37 16.80 23.70
CA LEU A 223 12.89 15.82 24.68
C LEU A 223 13.90 15.61 25.81
N LYS A 224 15.18 15.43 25.48
CA LYS A 224 16.26 15.24 26.47
C LYS A 224 16.42 16.45 27.41
N LYS A 225 16.14 17.66 26.93
CA LYS A 225 16.18 18.91 27.72
C LYS A 225 14.87 19.24 28.41
N GLY A 226 13.83 18.39 28.30
CA GLY A 226 12.51 18.67 28.87
C GLY A 226 11.81 19.88 28.23
N MET A 227 12.12 20.18 26.97
CA MET A 227 11.47 21.20 26.15
C MET A 227 10.23 20.62 25.48
N ASN A 228 9.27 21.49 25.18
CA ASN A 228 8.14 21.18 24.31
C ASN A 228 8.64 20.88 22.88
N LEU A 229 8.00 19.94 22.16
CA LEU A 229 8.36 19.68 20.77
C LEU A 229 7.97 20.86 19.87
N GLY A 230 6.86 21.54 20.17
CA GLY A 230 6.42 22.75 19.48
C GLY A 230 6.29 22.57 17.97
N SER A 231 5.59 21.52 17.54
CA SER A 231 5.38 21.19 16.13
C SER A 231 3.98 21.66 15.70
N ASP A 232 3.92 22.41 14.60
CA ASP A 232 2.65 22.85 14.01
C ASP A 232 1.87 21.66 13.44
N ALA A 233 2.57 20.64 12.96
CA ALA A 233 1.96 19.42 12.43
C ALA A 233 1.09 18.72 13.49
N THR A 234 1.53 18.65 14.74
CA THR A 234 0.76 17.99 15.81
C THR A 234 -0.50 18.77 16.17
N VAL A 235 -0.48 20.10 16.02
CA VAL A 235 -1.67 20.93 16.22
C VAL A 235 -2.61 20.85 15.01
N ASN A 236 -2.07 20.82 13.79
CA ASN A 236 -2.88 20.71 12.58
C ASN A 236 -3.59 19.35 12.48
N TYR A 237 -2.99 18.29 13.02
CA TYR A 237 -3.65 16.98 13.20
C TYR A 237 -4.96 17.07 14.00
N ILE A 238 -5.02 17.91 15.04
CA ILE A 238 -6.25 18.12 15.85
C ILE A 238 -7.37 18.75 15.00
N TYR A 239 -7.01 19.49 13.95
CA TYR A 239 -7.93 20.08 12.98
C TYR A 239 -8.06 19.24 11.70
N ASP A 240 -7.69 17.96 11.76
CA ASP A 240 -7.77 17.01 10.64
C ASP A 240 -7.05 17.49 9.36
N TYR A 241 -6.00 18.30 9.54
CA TYR A 241 -5.25 18.94 8.44
C TYR A 241 -6.09 19.80 7.48
N THR A 242 -7.28 20.23 7.91
CA THR A 242 -8.15 21.10 7.12
C THR A 242 -7.65 22.55 7.08
N LYS A 243 -6.75 22.93 7.98
CA LYS A 243 -6.19 24.28 8.07
C LYS A 243 -4.96 24.43 7.18
N ARG A 244 -5.07 25.33 6.20
CA ARG A 244 -3.94 25.77 5.36
C ARG A 244 -2.92 26.63 6.10
N ARG A 245 -3.37 27.39 7.11
CA ARG A 245 -2.53 28.28 7.91
C ARG A 245 -2.88 28.16 9.38
N MET A 246 -1.86 28.00 10.21
CA MET A 246 -1.97 28.02 11.66
C MET A 246 -1.81 29.46 12.18
N TYR A 247 -2.69 29.87 13.09
CA TYR A 247 -2.62 31.15 13.79
C TYR A 247 -2.25 30.94 15.26
N TYR A 248 -1.73 31.97 15.94
CA TYR A 248 -1.38 31.91 17.36
C TYR A 248 -2.52 31.45 18.27
N LYS A 249 -3.77 31.76 17.92
CA LYS A 249 -4.95 31.29 18.67
C LYS A 249 -5.14 29.77 18.58
N ASP A 250 -4.75 29.17 17.47
CA ASP A 250 -4.91 27.74 17.21
C ASP A 250 -3.89 26.92 18.00
N LEU A 251 -2.72 27.49 18.29
CA LEU A 251 -1.67 26.87 19.11
C LEU A 251 -2.05 26.70 20.59
N LYS A 252 -3.19 27.28 21.01
CA LYS A 252 -3.70 27.22 22.39
C LYS A 252 -4.81 26.19 22.59
N ILE A 253 -5.10 25.37 21.58
CA ILE A 253 -6.13 24.32 21.69
C ILE A 253 -5.72 23.29 22.75
N ASP A 254 -6.62 23.02 23.69
CA ASP A 254 -6.39 22.04 24.74
C ASP A 254 -6.59 20.61 24.18
N SER A 255 -5.48 19.89 24.02
CA SER A 255 -5.45 18.52 23.50
C SER A 255 -4.12 17.87 23.84
N PRO A 256 -4.08 16.57 24.19
CA PRO A 256 -2.83 15.85 24.44
C PRO A 256 -1.92 15.75 23.21
N TYR A 257 -2.42 16.01 22.00
CA TYR A 257 -1.61 16.12 20.78
C TYR A 257 -0.95 17.50 20.61
N ASN A 258 -1.33 18.51 21.41
CA ASN A 258 -0.75 19.84 21.30
C ASN A 258 0.62 19.90 21.97
N THR A 259 1.67 19.72 21.16
CA THR A 259 3.06 19.73 21.62
C THR A 259 3.62 21.13 21.92
N TYR A 260 2.81 22.20 21.78
CA TYR A 260 3.12 23.51 22.36
C TYR A 260 2.73 23.61 23.83
N MET A 261 1.72 22.84 24.27
CA MET A 261 1.19 22.89 25.63
C MET A 261 1.73 21.74 26.49
N TYR A 262 1.84 20.54 25.93
CA TYR A 262 2.26 19.34 26.65
C TYR A 262 3.69 18.92 26.27
N LYS A 263 4.49 18.62 27.30
CA LYS A 263 5.85 18.08 27.15
C LYS A 263 5.80 16.61 26.74
N GLY A 264 6.82 16.18 26.02
CA GLY A 264 6.96 14.79 25.58
C GLY A 264 6.39 14.54 24.18
N LEU A 265 6.27 13.25 23.84
CA LEU A 265 5.59 12.83 22.62
C LEU A 265 4.06 12.92 22.80
N PRO A 266 3.30 13.20 21.73
CA PRO A 266 1.85 13.05 21.76
C PRO A 266 1.44 11.58 22.02
N PRO A 267 0.16 11.30 22.35
CA PRO A 267 -0.27 9.95 22.74
C PRO A 267 -0.24 8.91 21.60
N GLY A 268 -0.11 9.35 20.35
CA GLY A 268 0.02 8.47 19.19
C GLY A 268 0.57 9.20 17.97
N PRO A 269 0.81 8.47 16.86
CA PRO A 269 1.22 9.07 15.60
C PRO A 269 0.17 10.05 15.08
N ILE A 270 0.59 11.00 14.24
CA ILE A 270 -0.27 12.04 13.64
C ILE A 270 -0.42 11.89 12.12
N SER A 271 0.23 10.88 11.54
CA SER A 271 0.25 10.59 10.11
C SER A 271 0.86 9.21 9.87
N ASN A 272 0.80 8.73 8.62
CA ASN A 272 1.49 7.53 8.16
C ASN A 272 2.83 7.89 7.49
N PRO A 273 3.98 7.66 8.15
CA PRO A 273 5.29 8.07 7.66
C PRO A 273 5.86 7.11 6.60
N ASP A 274 6.77 7.62 5.77
CA ASP A 274 7.56 6.82 4.84
C ASP A 274 8.69 6.05 5.56
N TYR A 275 9.41 5.23 4.79
CA TYR A 275 10.57 4.50 5.31
C TYR A 275 11.66 5.43 5.88
N ASN A 276 11.94 6.55 5.21
CA ASN A 276 13.03 7.44 5.60
C ASN A 276 12.75 8.17 6.91
N SER A 277 11.50 8.55 7.18
CA SER A 277 11.08 9.16 8.44
C SER A 277 11.19 8.19 9.60
N VAL A 278 10.77 6.94 9.41
CA VAL A 278 10.94 5.89 10.44
C VAL A 278 12.43 5.64 10.71
N MET A 279 13.24 5.54 9.66
CA MET A 279 14.69 5.37 9.83
C MET A 279 15.37 6.59 10.47
N ALA A 280 14.91 7.81 10.18
CA ALA A 280 15.40 9.03 10.83
C ALA A 280 15.00 9.09 12.32
N ALA A 281 13.84 8.58 12.69
CA ALA A 281 13.44 8.46 14.09
C ALA A 281 14.30 7.42 14.84
N ILE A 282 14.57 6.27 14.21
CA ILE A 282 15.42 5.22 14.80
C ILE A 282 16.89 5.66 14.90
N ASN A 283 17.40 6.34 13.87
CA ASN A 283 18.80 6.75 13.73
C ASN A 283 18.90 8.27 13.50
N PRO A 284 18.62 9.10 14.52
CA PRO A 284 18.76 10.55 14.38
C PRO A 284 20.21 10.95 14.12
N ALA A 285 20.41 12.07 13.40
CA ALA A 285 21.72 12.68 13.33
C ALA A 285 22.19 13.09 14.74
N LYS A 286 23.50 13.06 14.98
CA LYS A 286 24.09 13.49 16.26
C LYS A 286 24.49 14.95 16.16
N THR A 287 23.66 15.85 16.69
CA THR A 287 23.88 17.30 16.66
C THR A 287 23.44 17.94 17.98
N ASP A 288 23.77 19.21 18.18
CA ASP A 288 23.26 20.01 19.31
C ASP A 288 22.11 20.94 18.90
N TYR A 289 21.52 20.74 17.72
CA TYR A 289 20.48 21.63 17.23
C TYR A 289 19.22 21.52 18.09
N LEU A 290 18.58 22.66 18.32
CA LEU A 290 17.35 22.79 19.09
C LEU A 290 16.24 23.50 18.33
N PHE A 291 16.54 24.11 17.19
CA PHE A 291 15.57 24.84 16.39
C PHE A 291 15.84 24.60 14.91
N PHE A 292 14.80 24.71 14.11
CA PHE A 292 14.89 24.79 12.67
C PHE A 292 13.88 25.83 12.17
N VAL A 293 14.16 26.43 11.02
CA VAL A 293 13.26 27.37 10.34
C VAL A 293 13.44 27.23 8.84
N VAL A 294 12.33 27.21 8.11
CA VAL A 294 12.37 27.22 6.64
C VAL A 294 12.92 28.57 6.16
N THR A 295 13.83 28.51 5.19
CA THR A 295 14.45 29.68 4.58
C THR A 295 13.91 29.90 3.15
N SER A 296 14.19 31.05 2.55
CA SER A 296 13.62 31.45 1.25
C SER A 296 13.91 30.49 0.08
N ASN A 297 14.92 29.63 0.21
CA ASN A 297 15.24 28.59 -0.78
C ASN A 297 14.44 27.28 -0.59
N GLY A 298 13.49 27.24 0.35
CA GLY A 298 12.70 26.04 0.67
C GLY A 298 13.44 24.98 1.50
N LYS A 299 14.62 25.30 2.06
CA LYS A 299 15.35 24.41 2.98
C LYS A 299 15.27 24.92 4.41
N HIS A 300 15.37 23.99 5.36
CA HIS A 300 15.49 24.29 6.77
C HIS A 300 16.93 24.66 7.15
N THR A 301 17.08 25.75 7.90
CA THR A 301 18.31 26.04 8.63
C THR A 301 18.14 25.64 10.08
N PHE A 302 19.11 24.87 10.59
CA PHE A 302 19.13 24.33 11.94
C PHE A 302 20.05 25.17 12.84
N THR A 303 19.59 25.51 14.04
CA THR A 303 20.34 26.36 14.99
C THR A 303 20.37 25.78 16.40
N LYS A 304 21.40 26.14 17.16
CA LYS A 304 21.62 25.63 18.53
C LYS A 304 20.91 26.51 19.56
N THR A 305 20.83 27.81 19.31
CA THR A 305 20.25 28.78 20.24
C THR A 305 19.00 29.46 19.67
N TYR A 306 18.13 29.93 20.57
CA TYR A 306 16.96 30.70 20.18
C TYR A 306 17.33 32.04 19.55
N LYS A 307 18.44 32.66 19.99
CA LYS A 307 18.96 33.90 19.40
C LYS A 307 19.33 33.69 17.92
N GLU A 308 20.10 32.64 17.62
CA GLU A 308 20.43 32.27 16.23
C GLU A 308 19.17 32.01 15.40
N HIS A 309 18.19 31.28 15.96
CA HIS A 309 16.93 31.00 15.29
C HIS A 309 16.20 32.28 14.87
N LEU A 310 16.08 33.27 15.78
CA LEU A 310 15.44 34.55 15.48
C LEU A 310 16.21 35.36 14.44
N GLU A 311 17.55 35.30 14.45
CA GLU A 311 18.38 35.97 13.43
C GLU A 311 18.16 35.37 12.03
N VAL A 312 18.10 34.04 11.92
CA VAL A 312 17.82 33.35 10.65
C VAL A 312 16.39 33.64 10.18
N GLN A 313 15.41 33.61 11.08
CA GLN A 313 14.01 33.90 10.75
C GLN A 313 13.86 35.33 10.19
N LYS A 314 14.50 36.33 10.82
CA LYS A 314 14.49 37.72 10.35
C LYS A 314 15.11 37.90 8.95
N LYS A 315 16.14 37.12 8.64
CA LYS A 315 16.78 37.14 7.30
C LYS A 315 15.94 36.44 6.24
N SER A 316 15.16 35.43 6.62
CA SER A 316 14.35 34.61 5.71
C SER A 316 12.99 35.22 5.37
N ASN A 317 12.48 36.11 6.23
CA ASN A 317 11.24 36.87 6.01
C ASN A 317 11.44 38.14 5.15
N LYS A 318 12.64 38.37 4.62
CA LYS A 318 12.97 39.45 3.69
C LYS A 318 13.03 38.92 2.27
#